data_AF-A0AAP0GIP5-F1
#
_entry.id   AF-A0AAP0GIP5-F1
#
_cell.length_a   1.000
_cell.length_b   1.000
_cell.length_c   1.000
_cell.angle_alpha   90.00
_cell.angle_beta   90.00
_cell.angle_gamma   90.00
#
_symmetry.space_group_name_H-M   'P 1'
#
loop_
_entity.id
_entity.type
_entity.pdbx_description
1 polymer ?
#
loop_
_entity_poly.entity_id
_entity_poly.type
_entity_poly.pdbx_seq_one_letter_code
_entity_poly.pdbx_strand_id
1 'polypeptide(L)'
;MGCFVSTNSNSNSNSNSNSNNNPTTLSSPSSSPMSNAELTPDLTSYQDACQSDPDLRSFDSTLQARTSRLITNLAAGVEVRSLSLDSLRQVTGSLLDMNQEVVKVILECKKDIWANDQLFSLVEDFFQITLQTLDFCTSLENCLKNARSSLSFLQIAINQYDADDTNNLQTLEQFKQFKGLASPFSTEFFELFQSVYEKQVAMLKKLQIEKRKVDKKVKSSKTWRRLSNVIFVTAFSTVLICSVVAAAVSAPPLVTALAAALAVPLGPMGKWVSSLWKKYEKVFGDQREMMGAMQIGSYIVIKDLDNIKALVDKLGTDIEGVLRNADFAVKEDEVEVVGMVVDEMKKTVGVFAKTIDELSEHSEKCVRDTRRARTVILQRIIKHPSDSL
;
A
#
# COMPACT_ATOMS: atom_id res chain seq x y z
N MET A 1 37.56 9.18 -36.46
CA MET A 1 37.30 10.36 -35.61
C MET A 1 38.01 10.10 -34.28
N GLY A 2 39.28 10.50 -34.14
CA GLY A 2 39.66 11.87 -33.73
C GLY A 2 39.62 11.93 -32.20
N CYS A 3 40.64 11.46 -31.46
CA CYS A 3 41.93 12.13 -31.13
C CYS A 3 41.70 13.44 -30.33
N PHE A 4 42.42 13.84 -29.27
CA PHE A 4 43.82 13.74 -28.81
C PHE A 4 43.76 13.82 -27.24
N VAL A 5 44.54 13.10 -26.40
CA VAL A 5 46.02 13.18 -26.17
C VAL A 5 46.36 14.54 -25.50
N SER A 6 47.09 14.68 -24.38
CA SER A 6 48.38 14.10 -23.97
C SER A 6 48.63 14.43 -22.47
N THR A 7 49.04 13.49 -21.61
CA THR A 7 50.43 13.09 -21.24
C THR A 7 51.33 14.15 -20.59
N ASN A 8 51.87 13.83 -19.40
CA ASN A 8 53.30 13.48 -19.22
C ASN A 8 53.44 12.88 -17.81
N SER A 9 53.84 11.62 -17.60
CA SER A 9 55.05 10.89 -18.03
C SER A 9 56.32 11.37 -17.35
N ASN A 10 56.84 10.56 -16.43
CA ASN A 10 58.13 9.85 -16.49
C ASN A 10 58.56 9.48 -15.06
N SER A 11 59.30 8.42 -14.78
CA SER A 11 59.68 7.16 -15.45
C SER A 11 60.74 6.53 -14.55
N ASN A 12 60.90 5.20 -14.67
CA ASN A 12 62.12 4.43 -14.37
C ASN A 12 62.45 4.16 -12.88
N SER A 13 62.87 2.96 -12.44
CA SER A 13 63.42 1.78 -13.15
C SER A 13 63.34 0.51 -12.28
N ASN A 14 63.27 -0.65 -12.94
CA ASN A 14 63.74 -2.01 -12.59
C ASN A 14 64.44 -2.25 -11.23
N SER A 15 64.14 -3.40 -10.59
CA SER A 15 64.96 -4.65 -10.68
C SER A 15 64.45 -5.78 -9.77
N ASN A 16 64.50 -7.00 -10.32
CA ASN A 16 64.34 -8.33 -9.70
C ASN A 16 64.97 -8.52 -8.31
N SER A 17 64.37 -9.35 -7.44
CA SER A 17 64.91 -10.70 -7.11
C SER A 17 64.06 -11.49 -6.10
N ASN A 18 63.94 -12.79 -6.36
CA ASN A 18 63.40 -13.87 -5.51
C ASN A 18 64.04 -13.95 -4.12
N SER A 19 63.27 -14.32 -3.09
CA SER A 19 63.64 -15.39 -2.16
C SER A 19 62.46 -15.82 -1.29
N ASN A 20 62.25 -17.14 -1.23
CA ASN A 20 61.38 -17.87 -0.30
C ASN A 20 61.77 -17.62 1.17
N ASN A 21 60.78 -17.63 2.08
CA ASN A 21 60.61 -18.63 3.16
C ASN A 21 59.68 -18.10 4.28
N ASN A 22 58.65 -18.90 4.59
CA ASN A 22 57.75 -18.89 5.76
C ASN A 22 58.51 -18.92 7.11
N PRO A 23 57.83 -18.95 8.28
CA PRO A 23 56.60 -18.29 8.73
C PRO A 23 56.81 -17.57 10.09
N THR A 24 55.94 -16.65 10.52
CA THR A 24 55.92 -16.23 11.93
C THR A 24 54.52 -15.98 12.45
N THR A 25 54.30 -16.61 13.59
CA THR A 25 53.14 -16.63 14.48
C THR A 25 52.85 -15.28 15.15
N LEU A 26 51.54 -15.02 15.28
CA LEU A 26 50.81 -14.44 16.42
C LEU A 26 51.25 -13.09 16.99
N SER A 27 50.42 -12.05 16.77
CA SER A 27 50.15 -10.96 17.73
C SER A 27 48.83 -10.27 17.38
N SER A 28 47.90 -10.26 18.33
CA SER A 28 46.59 -9.60 18.28
C SER A 28 46.71 -8.07 18.19
N PRO A 29 45.77 -7.35 17.54
CA PRO A 29 45.47 -5.96 17.86
C PRO A 29 44.06 -5.87 18.45
N SER A 30 43.93 -5.62 19.75
CA SER A 30 43.73 -4.29 20.34
C SER A 30 42.54 -3.53 19.71
N SER A 31 41.46 -3.48 20.51
CA SER A 31 40.28 -2.66 20.30
C SER A 31 40.64 -1.19 20.16
N SER A 32 40.48 -0.64 18.96
CA SER A 32 40.46 0.80 18.72
C SER A 32 39.00 1.26 18.70
N PRO A 33 38.64 2.34 19.43
CA PRO A 33 37.28 2.86 19.40
C PRO A 33 37.04 3.50 18.03
N MET A 34 35.97 3.08 17.37
CA MET A 34 35.45 3.68 16.14
C MET A 34 35.34 5.20 16.35
N SER A 35 36.22 5.93 15.68
CA SER A 35 36.14 7.36 15.48
C SER A 35 34.77 7.72 14.93
N ASN A 36 34.09 8.64 15.62
CA ASN A 36 32.86 9.30 15.21
C ASN A 36 32.85 9.57 13.71
N ALA A 37 32.04 8.80 12.99
CA ALA A 37 31.62 9.18 11.66
C ALA A 37 30.86 10.51 11.80
N GLU A 38 31.26 11.52 11.03
CA GLU A 38 30.55 12.79 10.89
C GLU A 38 29.06 12.50 10.65
N LEU A 39 28.23 12.76 11.66
CA LEU A 39 26.77 12.74 11.52
C LEU A 39 26.39 13.83 10.50
N THR A 40 25.59 13.45 9.51
CA THR A 40 25.06 14.39 8.53
C THR A 40 24.23 15.47 9.23
N PRO A 41 24.28 16.74 8.80
CA PRO A 41 23.58 17.86 9.46
C PRO A 41 22.05 17.66 9.52
N ASP A 42 21.47 16.93 8.57
CA ASP A 42 20.06 16.55 8.55
C ASP A 42 19.67 15.60 9.70
N LEU A 43 20.60 14.74 10.13
CA LEU A 43 20.37 13.79 11.23
C LEU A 43 20.34 14.51 12.57
N THR A 44 21.24 15.48 12.76
CA THR A 44 21.28 16.34 13.95
C THR A 44 20.01 17.20 14.03
N SER A 45 19.57 17.78 12.91
CA SER A 45 18.33 18.56 12.84
C SER A 45 17.09 17.73 13.18
N TYR A 46 17.01 16.48 12.73
CA TYR A 46 15.92 15.58 13.08
C TYR A 46 15.96 15.19 14.57
N GLN A 47 17.15 14.91 15.10
CA GLN A 47 17.33 14.55 16.51
C GLN A 47 16.99 15.70 17.47
N ASP A 48 17.28 16.94 17.08
CA ASP A 48 16.87 18.14 17.83
C ASP A 48 15.35 18.36 17.76
N ALA A 49 14.73 18.06 16.61
CA ALA A 49 13.28 18.10 16.46
C ALA A 49 12.58 17.05 17.36
N CYS A 50 13.10 15.82 17.43
CA CYS A 50 12.60 14.77 18.35
C CYS A 50 12.72 15.16 19.83
N GLN A 51 13.65 16.03 20.20
CA GLN A 51 13.73 16.53 21.59
C GLN A 51 12.67 17.58 21.90
N SER A 52 12.18 18.28 20.88
CA SER A 52 11.30 19.43 21.00
C SER A 52 9.81 19.08 20.80
N ASP A 53 9.53 18.01 20.04
CA ASP A 53 8.18 17.56 19.69
C ASP A 53 7.87 16.18 20.34
N PRO A 54 6.94 16.12 21.30
CA PRO A 54 6.56 14.88 21.99
C PRO A 54 6.00 13.79 21.06
N ASP A 55 5.26 14.17 20.03
CA ASP A 55 4.63 13.24 19.09
C ASP A 55 5.70 12.67 18.15
N LEU A 56 6.61 13.52 17.66
CA LEU A 56 7.75 13.08 16.86
C LEU A 56 8.70 12.17 17.66
N ARG A 57 8.91 12.46 18.94
CA ARG A 57 9.69 11.60 19.86
C ARG A 57 9.06 10.21 20.04
N SER A 58 7.74 10.17 20.16
CA SER A 58 6.99 8.91 20.30
C SER A 58 7.07 8.07 19.03
N PHE A 59 6.97 8.72 17.87
CA PHE A 59 7.16 8.11 16.56
C PHE A 59 8.57 7.55 16.41
N ASP A 60 9.59 8.34 16.72
CA ASP A 60 11.00 7.95 16.65
C ASP A 60 11.34 6.75 17.55
N SER A 61 10.85 6.79 18.80
CA SER A 61 11.01 5.68 19.75
C SER A 61 10.36 4.38 19.23
N THR A 62 9.19 4.50 18.61
CA THR A 62 8.48 3.38 17.99
C THR A 62 9.25 2.83 16.78
N LEU A 63 9.80 3.72 15.94
CA LEU A 63 10.61 3.38 14.78
C LEU A 63 11.90 2.66 15.21
N GLN A 64 12.58 3.16 16.23
CA GLN A 64 13.81 2.57 16.75
C GLN A 64 13.55 1.19 17.36
N ALA A 65 12.53 1.04 18.20
CA ALA A 65 12.16 -0.25 18.80
C ALA A 65 11.83 -1.31 17.74
N ARG A 66 11.07 -0.93 16.70
CA ARG A 66 10.75 -1.81 15.57
C ARG A 66 11.99 -2.18 14.75
N THR A 67 12.86 -1.21 14.47
CA THR A 67 14.12 -1.43 13.72
C THR A 67 15.06 -2.37 14.47
N SER A 68 15.24 -2.16 15.77
CA SER A 68 16.03 -3.03 16.63
C SER A 68 15.48 -4.46 16.64
N ARG A 69 14.17 -4.63 16.78
CA ARG A 69 13.52 -5.95 16.73
C ARG A 69 13.78 -6.68 15.40
N LEU A 70 13.73 -5.98 14.27
CA LEU A 70 14.06 -6.56 12.97
C LEU A 70 15.52 -7.00 12.91
N ILE A 71 16.45 -6.14 13.31
CA ILE A 71 17.89 -6.45 13.30
C ILE A 71 18.17 -7.67 14.18
N THR A 72 17.60 -7.74 15.39
CA THR A 72 17.75 -8.90 16.28
C THR A 72 17.20 -10.17 15.65
N ASN A 73 16.04 -10.12 14.99
CA ASN A 73 15.44 -11.29 14.35
C ASN A 73 16.20 -11.74 13.10
N LEU A 74 16.80 -10.81 12.34
CA LEU A 74 17.70 -11.15 11.23
C LEU A 74 19.03 -11.72 11.74
N ALA A 75 19.58 -11.18 12.83
CA ALA A 75 20.84 -11.63 13.42
C ALA A 75 20.71 -12.99 14.13
N ALA A 76 19.53 -13.33 14.65
CA ALA A 76 19.26 -14.66 15.22
C ALA A 76 19.13 -15.76 14.13
N GLY A 77 18.98 -15.38 12.86
CA GLY A 77 18.84 -16.28 11.72
C GLY A 77 20.14 -16.53 10.93
N VAL A 78 21.31 -16.42 11.55
CA VAL A 78 22.61 -16.70 10.90
C VAL A 78 22.78 -18.21 10.72
N GLU A 79 22.05 -18.75 9.76
CA GLU A 79 22.51 -19.80 8.85
C GLU A 79 21.87 -19.54 7.49
N VAL A 80 22.70 -19.37 6.47
CA VAL A 80 22.31 -18.96 5.11
C VAL A 80 21.49 -20.07 4.44
N ARG A 81 20.19 -20.14 4.74
CA ARG A 81 19.19 -20.90 3.98
C ARG A 81 17.83 -20.23 4.13
N SER A 82 17.38 -19.60 3.04
CA SER A 82 16.05 -19.01 2.80
C SER A 82 15.44 -18.20 3.95
N LEU A 83 15.24 -16.90 3.73
CA LEU A 83 14.41 -16.05 4.61
C LEU A 83 13.16 -16.82 5.07
N SER A 84 13.02 -17.07 6.37
CA SER A 84 11.84 -17.77 6.88
C SER A 84 10.59 -16.92 6.60
N LEU A 85 9.49 -17.56 6.24
CA LEU A 85 8.22 -16.87 6.00
C LEU A 85 7.78 -16.03 7.21
N ASP A 86 8.20 -16.39 8.42
CA ASP A 86 7.89 -15.64 9.63
C ASP A 86 8.72 -14.35 9.75
N SER A 87 9.97 -14.36 9.29
CA SER A 87 10.78 -13.13 9.15
C SER A 87 10.21 -12.21 8.07
N LEU A 88 9.75 -12.76 6.95
CA LEU A 88 9.12 -11.98 5.88
C LEU A 88 7.76 -11.39 6.31
N ARG A 89 6.99 -12.15 7.10
CA ARG A 89 5.74 -11.72 7.73
C ARG A 89 5.99 -10.63 8.78
N GLN A 90 7.03 -10.75 9.60
CA GLN A 90 7.41 -9.69 10.56
C GLN A 90 7.88 -8.42 9.86
N VAL A 91 8.68 -8.53 8.81
CA VAL A 91 9.11 -7.38 7.98
C VAL A 91 7.91 -6.75 7.29
N THR A 92 6.98 -7.56 6.79
CA THR A 92 5.73 -7.08 6.19
C THR A 92 4.85 -6.38 7.23
N GLY A 93 4.63 -6.98 8.40
CA GLY A 93 3.90 -6.38 9.50
C GLY A 93 4.52 -5.07 9.96
N SER A 94 5.85 -5.01 10.17
CA SER A 94 6.55 -3.79 10.57
C SER A 94 6.51 -2.71 9.49
N LEU A 95 6.59 -3.07 8.20
CA LEU A 95 6.41 -2.12 7.09
C LEU A 95 4.98 -1.57 7.02
N LEU A 96 3.97 -2.39 7.29
CA LEU A 96 2.57 -1.98 7.31
C LEU A 96 2.29 -1.05 8.49
N ASP A 97 2.80 -1.41 9.66
CA ASP A 97 2.79 -0.62 10.89
C ASP A 97 3.52 0.72 10.74
N MET A 98 4.72 0.72 10.13
CA MET A 98 5.45 1.95 9.81
C MET A 98 4.67 2.80 8.82
N ASN A 99 4.04 2.20 7.81
CA ASN A 99 3.17 2.93 6.90
C ASN A 99 1.92 3.48 7.62
N GLN A 100 1.39 2.80 8.63
CA GLN A 100 0.22 3.28 9.36
C GLN A 100 0.56 4.45 10.28
N GLU A 101 1.64 4.36 11.07
CA GLU A 101 2.05 5.46 11.95
C GLU A 101 2.50 6.67 11.13
N VAL A 102 3.24 6.47 10.03
CA VAL A 102 3.61 7.55 9.10
C VAL A 102 2.37 8.16 8.46
N VAL A 103 1.40 7.35 8.01
CA VAL A 103 0.13 7.86 7.46
C VAL A 103 -0.63 8.64 8.52
N LYS A 104 -0.68 8.16 9.76
CA LYS A 104 -1.37 8.83 10.87
C LYS A 104 -0.77 10.20 11.16
N VAL A 105 0.56 10.26 11.33
CA VAL A 105 1.29 11.52 11.55
C VAL A 105 1.07 12.47 10.37
N ILE A 106 1.19 12.00 9.12
CA ILE A 106 0.96 12.84 7.94
C ILE A 106 -0.48 13.36 7.88
N LEU A 107 -1.47 12.52 8.20
CA LEU A 107 -2.87 12.91 8.23
C LEU A 107 -3.13 13.94 9.34
N GLU A 108 -2.56 13.74 10.53
CA GLU A 108 -2.66 14.66 11.66
C GLU A 108 -2.02 16.01 11.35
N CYS A 109 -0.80 16.04 10.79
CA CYS A 109 -0.14 17.26 10.33
C CYS A 109 -0.89 18.00 9.22
N LYS A 110 -1.70 17.29 8.42
CA LYS A 110 -2.48 17.88 7.32
C LYS A 110 -3.94 18.11 7.68
N LYS A 111 -4.39 17.75 8.88
CA LYS A 111 -5.79 17.86 9.29
C LYS A 111 -6.31 19.30 9.21
N ASP A 112 -5.53 20.24 9.74
CA ASP A 112 -5.89 21.68 9.72
C ASP A 112 -5.79 22.31 8.31
N ILE A 113 -5.11 21.65 7.38
CA ILE A 113 -4.90 22.11 6.00
C ILE A 113 -6.05 21.67 5.09
N TRP A 114 -6.74 20.59 5.46
CA TRP A 114 -7.83 20.04 4.65
C TRP A 114 -9.11 20.81 4.95
N ALA A 115 -9.40 21.83 4.14
CA ALA A 115 -10.63 22.62 4.21
C ALA A 115 -11.94 21.81 3.97
N ASN A 116 -11.88 20.48 3.97
CA ASN A 116 -12.99 19.58 3.71
C ASN A 116 -12.91 18.32 4.60
N ASP A 117 -13.56 18.38 5.76
CA ASP A 117 -13.70 17.28 6.73
C ASP A 117 -14.24 15.98 6.09
N GLN A 118 -15.08 16.12 5.07
CA GLN A 118 -15.67 14.97 4.38
C GLN A 118 -14.65 14.23 3.51
N LEU A 119 -13.72 14.94 2.88
CA LEU A 119 -12.64 14.29 2.11
C LEU A 119 -11.64 13.64 3.07
N PHE A 120 -11.34 14.30 4.19
CA PHE A 120 -10.42 13.79 5.20
C PHE A 120 -10.90 12.47 5.80
N SER A 121 -12.14 12.43 6.30
CA SER A 121 -12.76 11.21 6.84
C SER A 121 -12.76 10.05 5.83
N LEU A 122 -12.94 10.36 4.54
CA LEU A 122 -12.91 9.35 3.48
C LEU A 122 -11.51 8.76 3.27
N VAL A 123 -10.48 9.58 3.43
CA VAL A 123 -9.09 9.13 3.34
C VAL A 123 -8.71 8.30 4.57
N GLU A 124 -9.15 8.69 5.76
CA GLU A 124 -8.98 7.88 6.98
C GLU A 124 -9.64 6.52 6.83
N ASP A 125 -10.92 6.47 6.43
CA ASP A 125 -11.66 5.23 6.16
C ASP A 125 -10.90 4.36 5.15
N PHE A 126 -10.37 4.96 4.08
CA PHE A 126 -9.60 4.26 3.06
C PHE A 126 -8.35 3.57 3.64
N PHE A 127 -7.55 4.30 4.43
CA PHE A 127 -6.35 3.75 5.03
C PHE A 127 -6.65 2.69 6.09
N GLN A 128 -7.74 2.84 6.85
CA GLN A 128 -8.18 1.84 7.82
C GLN A 128 -8.65 0.55 7.15
N ILE A 129 -9.49 0.65 6.12
CA ILE A 129 -10.02 -0.54 5.42
C ILE A 129 -8.91 -1.26 4.65
N THR A 130 -7.99 -0.51 4.03
CA THR A 130 -6.84 -1.13 3.34
C THR A 130 -5.88 -1.81 4.31
N LEU A 131 -5.71 -1.30 5.53
CA LEU A 131 -4.95 -1.99 6.57
C LEU A 131 -5.62 -3.32 6.95
N GLN A 132 -6.93 -3.30 7.24
CA GLN A 132 -7.70 -4.51 7.55
C GLN A 132 -7.64 -5.55 6.42
N THR A 133 -7.56 -5.10 5.17
CA THR A 133 -7.36 -5.98 4.01
C THR A 133 -6.00 -6.69 4.06
N LEU A 134 -4.94 -5.98 4.48
CA LEU A 134 -3.60 -6.56 4.61
C LEU A 134 -3.51 -7.53 5.79
N ASP A 135 -4.21 -7.25 6.90
CA ASP A 135 -4.35 -8.16 8.02
C ASP A 135 -5.09 -9.45 7.60
N PHE A 136 -6.16 -9.31 6.81
CA PHE A 136 -6.84 -10.43 6.19
C PHE A 136 -5.89 -11.26 5.30
N CYS A 137 -5.12 -10.63 4.41
CA CYS A 137 -4.14 -11.36 3.58
C CYS A 137 -3.10 -12.11 4.43
N THR A 138 -2.72 -11.55 5.58
CA THR A 138 -1.83 -12.21 6.55
C THR A 138 -2.48 -13.44 7.18
N SER A 139 -3.78 -13.37 7.48
CA SER A 139 -4.55 -14.54 7.93
C SER A 139 -4.63 -15.61 6.85
N LEU A 140 -4.89 -15.20 5.60
CA LEU A 140 -4.93 -16.09 4.44
C LEU A 140 -3.59 -16.81 4.21
N GLU A 141 -2.46 -16.12 4.40
CA GLU A 141 -1.13 -16.73 4.30
C GLU A 141 -0.94 -17.86 5.33
N ASN A 142 -1.45 -17.70 6.56
CA ASN A 142 -1.39 -18.76 7.57
C ASN A 142 -2.26 -19.97 7.17
N CYS A 143 -3.46 -19.72 6.64
CA CYS A 143 -4.32 -20.78 6.11
C CYS A 143 -3.62 -21.54 4.97
N LEU A 144 -2.93 -20.83 4.08
CA LEU A 144 -2.14 -21.41 2.99
C LEU A 144 -0.95 -22.23 3.50
N LYS A 145 -0.27 -21.80 4.58
CA LYS A 145 0.77 -22.61 5.23
C LYS A 145 0.19 -23.93 5.76
N ASN A 146 -0.95 -23.88 6.46
CA ASN A 146 -1.62 -25.07 6.97
C ASN A 146 -2.08 -26.00 5.84
N ALA A 147 -2.61 -25.46 4.75
CA ALA A 147 -2.99 -26.22 3.57
C ALA A 147 -1.79 -26.92 2.93
N ARG A 148 -0.63 -26.24 2.83
CA ARG A 148 0.62 -26.85 2.35
C ARG A 148 1.12 -27.97 3.26
N SER A 149 1.08 -27.79 4.57
CA SER A 149 1.44 -28.86 5.52
C SER A 149 0.55 -30.09 5.33
N SER A 150 -0.75 -29.88 5.12
CA SER A 150 -1.73 -30.94 4.86
C SER A 150 -1.47 -31.63 3.51
N LEU A 151 -1.13 -30.86 2.48
CA LEU A 151 -0.71 -31.39 1.17
C LEU A 151 0.54 -32.25 1.27
N SER A 152 1.58 -31.79 1.97
CA SER A 152 2.82 -32.54 2.17
C SER A 152 2.58 -33.84 2.93
N PHE A 153 1.71 -33.81 3.94
CA PHE A 153 1.31 -35.01 4.68
C PHE A 153 0.69 -36.07 3.74
N LEU A 154 -0.26 -35.66 2.87
CA LEU A 154 -0.87 -36.56 1.88
C LEU A 154 0.14 -37.11 0.88
N GLN A 155 1.04 -36.26 0.36
CA GLN A 155 2.06 -36.70 -0.59
C GLN A 155 2.99 -37.76 0.01
N ILE A 156 3.36 -37.60 1.29
CA ILE A 156 4.16 -38.60 2.01
C ILE A 156 3.38 -39.93 2.11
N ALA A 157 2.09 -39.89 2.49
CA ALA A 157 1.25 -41.08 2.60
C ALA A 157 1.15 -41.85 1.26
N ILE A 158 0.93 -41.12 0.18
CA ILE A 158 0.83 -41.67 -1.18
C ILE A 158 2.16 -42.28 -1.63
N ASN A 159 3.28 -41.57 -1.42
CA ASN A 159 4.59 -42.08 -1.83
C ASN A 159 5.02 -43.32 -1.02
N GLN A 160 4.63 -43.40 0.26
CA GLN A 160 4.88 -44.59 1.10
C GLN A 160 4.10 -45.81 0.61
N TYR A 161 2.86 -45.60 0.14
CA TYR A 161 2.06 -46.65 -0.48
C TYR A 161 2.74 -47.20 -1.75
N ASP A 162 3.16 -46.31 -2.65
CA ASP A 162 3.81 -46.69 -3.92
C ASP A 162 5.16 -47.41 -3.74
N ALA A 163 5.84 -47.18 -2.61
CA ALA A 163 7.14 -47.78 -2.32
C ALA A 163 7.05 -49.23 -1.80
N ASP A 164 5.92 -49.61 -1.18
CA ASP A 164 5.70 -50.94 -0.62
C ASP A 164 4.19 -51.25 -0.57
N ASP A 165 3.68 -52.01 -1.55
CA ASP A 165 2.27 -52.40 -1.68
C ASP A 165 1.72 -53.15 -0.44
N THR A 166 2.59 -53.59 0.48
CA THR A 166 2.16 -54.23 1.75
C THR A 166 1.83 -53.23 2.87
N ASN A 167 2.03 -51.93 2.68
CA ASN A 167 1.80 -50.88 3.68
C ASN A 167 0.36 -50.32 3.77
N ASN A 168 -0.65 -51.02 3.22
CA ASN A 168 -2.06 -50.62 3.27
C ASN A 168 -2.52 -50.10 4.65
N LEU A 169 -2.17 -50.85 5.70
CA LEU A 169 -2.56 -50.55 7.08
C LEU A 169 -1.98 -49.20 7.56
N GLN A 170 -0.74 -48.89 7.19
CA GLN A 170 -0.08 -47.63 7.51
C GLN A 170 -0.69 -46.47 6.70
N THR A 171 -0.98 -46.67 5.41
CA THR A 171 -1.64 -45.67 4.55
C THR A 171 -3.02 -45.29 5.09
N LEU A 172 -3.81 -46.28 5.53
CA LEU A 172 -5.12 -46.05 6.14
C LEU A 172 -5.03 -45.32 7.48
N GLU A 173 -4.00 -45.59 8.28
CA GLU A 173 -3.73 -44.82 9.50
C GLU A 173 -3.41 -43.35 9.17
N GLN A 174 -2.60 -43.09 8.14
CA GLN A 174 -2.32 -41.73 7.71
C GLN A 174 -3.58 -41.02 7.18
N PHE A 175 -4.44 -41.71 6.42
CA PHE A 175 -5.72 -41.15 5.98
C PHE A 175 -6.64 -40.76 7.14
N LYS A 176 -6.66 -41.55 8.23
CA LYS A 176 -7.38 -41.18 9.47
C LYS A 176 -6.77 -39.92 10.12
N GLN A 177 -5.44 -39.80 10.14
CA GLN A 177 -4.76 -38.63 10.71
C GLN A 177 -4.98 -37.36 9.88
N PHE A 178 -5.01 -37.47 8.55
CA PHE A 178 -5.29 -36.34 7.64
C PHE A 178 -6.63 -35.66 7.97
N LYS A 179 -7.64 -36.43 8.39
CA LYS A 179 -8.95 -35.89 8.79
C LYS A 179 -8.87 -34.83 9.88
N GLY A 180 -7.93 -34.97 10.82
CA GLY A 180 -7.69 -33.98 11.87
C GLY A 180 -6.96 -32.71 11.40
N LEU A 181 -6.30 -32.77 10.23
CA LEU A 181 -5.48 -31.69 9.66
C LEU A 181 -6.20 -30.91 8.54
N ALA A 182 -7.26 -31.49 7.97
CA ALA A 182 -7.86 -31.06 6.71
C ALA A 182 -8.65 -29.74 6.74
N SER A 183 -8.69 -28.98 7.84
CA SER A 183 -9.40 -27.69 7.87
C SER A 183 -8.43 -26.51 7.87
N PRO A 184 -7.99 -26.01 6.69
CA PRO A 184 -7.07 -24.88 6.63
C PRO A 184 -7.76 -23.53 6.93
N PHE A 185 -9.08 -23.46 6.81
CA PHE A 185 -9.86 -22.24 7.04
C PHE A 185 -10.78 -22.41 8.24
N SER A 186 -10.61 -21.54 9.24
CA SER A 186 -11.47 -21.51 10.42
C SER A 186 -12.73 -20.66 10.19
N THR A 187 -13.68 -20.72 11.12
CA THR A 187 -14.88 -19.87 11.06
C THR A 187 -14.50 -18.38 11.13
N GLU A 188 -13.54 -18.04 12.00
CA GLU A 188 -13.04 -16.68 12.18
C GLU A 188 -12.40 -16.13 10.89
N PHE A 189 -11.76 -16.98 10.09
CA PHE A 189 -11.22 -16.58 8.78
C PHE A 189 -12.34 -16.10 7.84
N PHE A 190 -13.46 -16.84 7.76
CA PHE A 190 -14.59 -16.46 6.91
C PHE A 190 -15.30 -15.21 7.41
N GLU A 191 -15.44 -15.04 8.73
CA GLU A 191 -15.97 -13.82 9.33
C GLU A 191 -15.09 -12.60 9.01
N LEU A 192 -13.76 -12.76 9.09
CA LEU A 192 -12.81 -11.71 8.72
C LEU A 192 -12.90 -11.37 7.24
N PHE A 193 -12.95 -12.37 6.36
CA PHE A 193 -13.13 -12.16 4.91
C PHE A 193 -14.40 -11.37 4.63
N GLN A 194 -15.53 -11.79 5.18
CA GLN A 194 -16.83 -11.14 4.95
C GLN A 194 -16.81 -9.69 5.44
N SER A 195 -16.25 -9.45 6.63
CA SER A 195 -16.10 -8.11 7.20
C SER A 195 -15.27 -7.18 6.30
N VAL A 196 -14.11 -7.64 5.82
CA VAL A 196 -13.25 -6.87 4.91
C VAL A 196 -13.93 -6.61 3.57
N TYR A 197 -14.58 -7.63 3.00
CA TYR A 197 -15.27 -7.55 1.73
C TYR A 197 -16.40 -6.51 1.77
N GLU A 198 -17.26 -6.59 2.79
CA GLU A 198 -18.38 -5.66 2.98
C GLU A 198 -17.90 -4.22 3.16
N LYS A 199 -16.85 -4.01 3.97
CA LYS A 199 -16.26 -2.69 4.18
C LYS A 199 -15.68 -2.11 2.89
N GLN A 200 -14.96 -2.90 2.09
CA GLN A 200 -14.43 -2.45 0.79
C GLN A 200 -15.56 -2.05 -0.17
N VAL A 201 -16.62 -2.86 -0.27
CA VAL A 201 -17.79 -2.54 -1.10
C VAL A 201 -18.51 -1.29 -0.61
N ALA A 202 -18.71 -1.14 0.71
CA ALA A 202 -19.33 0.03 1.32
C ALA A 202 -18.51 1.29 1.04
N MET A 203 -17.18 1.20 1.16
CA MET A 203 -16.26 2.29 0.86
C MET A 203 -16.33 2.71 -0.60
N LEU A 204 -16.31 1.76 -1.53
CA LEU A 204 -16.46 2.05 -2.96
C LEU A 204 -17.80 2.78 -3.25
N LYS A 205 -18.90 2.35 -2.63
CA LYS A 205 -20.21 3.03 -2.76
C LYS A 205 -20.16 4.45 -2.20
N LYS A 206 -19.59 4.65 -0.99
CA LYS A 206 -19.43 5.96 -0.35
C LYS A 206 -18.63 6.90 -1.25
N LEU A 207 -17.49 6.43 -1.75
CA LEU A 207 -16.65 7.15 -2.71
C LEU A 207 -17.42 7.55 -3.97
N GLN A 208 -18.20 6.64 -4.56
CA GLN A 208 -18.98 6.91 -5.77
C GLN A 208 -20.05 7.97 -5.57
N ILE A 209 -20.76 7.94 -4.44
CA ILE A 209 -21.78 8.93 -4.09
C ILE A 209 -21.13 10.31 -3.94
N GLU A 210 -20.06 10.39 -3.15
CA GLU A 210 -19.42 11.66 -2.86
C GLU A 210 -18.71 12.25 -4.10
N LYS A 211 -18.10 11.43 -4.94
CA LYS A 211 -17.45 11.90 -6.17
C LYS A 211 -18.48 12.46 -7.14
N ARG A 212 -19.67 11.83 -7.22
CA ARG A 212 -20.78 12.36 -8.02
C ARG A 212 -21.24 13.74 -7.52
N LYS A 213 -21.24 14.00 -6.22
CA LYS A 213 -21.55 15.33 -5.67
C LYS A 213 -20.49 16.36 -6.07
N VAL A 214 -19.21 16.00 -5.97
CA VAL A 214 -18.09 16.86 -6.40
C VAL A 214 -18.13 17.12 -7.91
N ASP A 215 -18.37 16.09 -8.72
CA ASP A 215 -18.51 16.20 -10.17
C ASP A 215 -19.62 17.19 -10.56
N LYS A 216 -20.75 17.17 -9.85
CA LYS A 216 -21.83 18.14 -10.05
C LYS A 216 -21.38 19.56 -9.71
N LYS A 217 -20.69 19.76 -8.58
CA LYS A 217 -20.15 21.08 -8.18
C LYS A 217 -19.15 21.63 -9.19
N VAL A 218 -18.24 20.79 -9.67
CA VAL A 218 -17.26 21.16 -10.72
C VAL A 218 -17.99 21.54 -12.01
N LYS A 219 -18.99 20.77 -12.44
CA LYS A 219 -19.78 21.11 -13.64
C LYS A 219 -20.56 22.42 -13.47
N SER A 220 -21.20 22.65 -12.32
CA SER A 220 -21.95 23.87 -12.05
C SER A 220 -21.06 25.11 -11.89
N SER A 221 -19.78 24.94 -11.53
CA SER A 221 -18.83 26.06 -11.39
C SER A 221 -18.71 26.89 -12.67
N LYS A 222 -18.77 26.25 -13.85
CA LYS A 222 -18.71 26.94 -15.15
C LYS A 222 -19.91 27.85 -15.35
N THR A 223 -21.10 27.38 -14.96
CA THR A 223 -22.35 28.15 -15.02
C THR A 223 -22.31 29.30 -14.03
N TRP A 224 -21.87 29.05 -12.80
CA TRP A 224 -21.80 30.06 -11.74
C TRP A 224 -20.74 31.12 -12.01
N ARG A 225 -19.63 30.75 -12.67
CA ARG A 225 -18.61 31.69 -13.18
C ARG A 225 -19.17 32.65 -14.22
N ARG A 226 -20.01 32.15 -15.14
CA ARG A 226 -20.69 33.01 -16.12
C ARG A 226 -21.64 33.97 -15.41
N LEU A 227 -22.46 33.46 -14.51
CA LEU A 227 -23.42 34.27 -13.76
C LEU A 227 -22.72 35.34 -12.89
N SER A 228 -21.65 34.98 -12.17
CA SER A 228 -20.89 35.93 -11.35
C SER A 228 -20.25 37.02 -12.20
N ASN A 229 -19.72 36.66 -13.37
CA ASN A 229 -19.13 37.64 -14.29
C ASN A 229 -20.19 38.59 -14.84
N VAL A 230 -21.37 38.09 -15.20
CA VAL A 230 -22.49 38.95 -15.65
C VAL A 230 -22.91 39.90 -14.55
N ILE A 231 -23.18 39.41 -13.33
CA ILE A 231 -23.56 40.24 -12.17
C ILE A 231 -22.48 41.29 -11.87
N PHE A 232 -21.21 40.88 -11.88
CA PHE A 232 -20.10 41.78 -11.63
C PHE A 232 -20.03 42.91 -12.67
N VAL A 233 -20.12 42.59 -13.96
CA VAL A 233 -20.12 43.59 -15.04
C VAL A 233 -21.34 44.52 -14.91
N THR A 234 -22.54 43.98 -14.69
CA THR A 234 -23.76 44.79 -14.56
C THR A 234 -23.73 45.73 -13.35
N ALA A 235 -23.32 45.24 -12.18
CA ALA A 235 -23.22 46.06 -10.97
C ALA A 235 -22.16 47.16 -11.14
N PHE A 236 -20.99 46.82 -11.69
CA PHE A 236 -19.93 47.78 -11.96
C PHE A 236 -20.36 48.87 -12.94
N SER A 237 -20.99 48.50 -14.06
CA SER A 237 -21.52 49.46 -15.04
C SER A 237 -22.57 50.39 -14.41
N THR A 238 -23.42 49.88 -13.51
CA THR A 238 -24.43 50.69 -12.82
C THR A 238 -23.79 51.72 -11.90
N VAL A 239 -22.79 51.32 -11.10
CA VAL A 239 -22.03 52.24 -10.23
C VAL A 239 -21.33 53.32 -11.05
N LEU A 240 -20.74 52.98 -12.19
CA LEU A 240 -20.12 53.95 -13.09
C LEU A 240 -21.14 54.97 -13.62
N ILE A 241 -22.29 54.51 -14.09
CA ILE A 241 -23.36 55.39 -14.60
C ILE A 241 -23.83 56.34 -13.49
N CYS A 242 -24.14 55.82 -12.30
CA CYS A 242 -24.54 56.65 -11.16
C CYS A 242 -23.47 57.68 -10.78
N SER A 243 -22.18 57.31 -10.85
CA SER A 243 -21.07 58.22 -10.54
C SER A 243 -20.96 59.35 -11.56
N VAL A 244 -21.11 59.05 -12.86
CA VAL A 244 -21.12 60.06 -13.93
C VAL A 244 -22.29 61.03 -13.77
N VAL A 245 -23.50 60.52 -13.49
CA VAL A 245 -24.69 61.34 -13.28
C VAL A 245 -24.52 62.27 -12.07
N ALA A 246 -24.03 61.74 -10.93
CA ALA A 246 -23.78 62.55 -9.74
C ALA A 246 -22.74 63.65 -9.99
N ALA A 247 -21.64 63.33 -10.69
CA ALA A 247 -20.61 64.30 -11.04
C ALA A 247 -21.16 65.41 -11.96
N ALA A 248 -21.94 65.05 -12.98
CA ALA A 248 -22.55 66.00 -13.92
C ALA A 248 -23.54 66.97 -13.26
N VAL A 249 -24.26 66.53 -12.22
CA VAL A 249 -25.16 67.40 -11.43
C VAL A 249 -24.37 68.36 -10.53
N SER A 250 -23.16 67.98 -10.09
CA SER A 250 -22.36 68.74 -9.13
C SER A 250 -21.37 69.75 -9.75
N ALA A 251 -21.00 69.65 -11.03
CA ALA A 251 -20.05 70.58 -11.65
C ALA A 251 -20.25 70.77 -13.19
N PRO A 252 -20.41 72.00 -13.70
CA PRO A 252 -20.36 72.32 -15.13
C PRO A 252 -18.91 72.62 -15.56
N PRO A 253 -18.09 71.59 -15.82
CA PRO A 253 -17.86 71.19 -17.20
C PRO A 253 -17.76 69.66 -17.39
N LEU A 254 -18.62 69.13 -18.26
CA LEU A 254 -18.82 67.69 -18.56
C LEU A 254 -17.58 66.91 -19.02
N VAL A 255 -16.51 67.58 -19.43
CA VAL A 255 -15.36 66.96 -20.12
C VAL A 255 -14.35 66.33 -19.16
N THR A 256 -14.17 66.89 -17.96
CA THR A 256 -13.19 66.39 -16.97
C THR A 256 -13.69 65.18 -16.17
N ALA A 257 -15.00 65.09 -15.90
CA ALA A 257 -15.60 63.97 -15.17
C ALA A 257 -15.64 62.65 -15.99
N LEU A 258 -15.86 62.76 -17.31
CA LEU A 258 -15.89 61.61 -18.23
C LEU A 258 -14.52 60.93 -18.36
N ALA A 259 -13.44 61.70 -18.37
CA ALA A 259 -12.07 61.19 -18.41
C ALA A 259 -11.68 60.43 -17.13
N ALA A 260 -12.15 60.89 -15.96
CA ALA A 260 -11.88 60.22 -14.67
C ALA A 260 -12.69 58.92 -14.48
N ALA A 261 -13.94 58.87 -14.94
CA ALA A 261 -14.79 57.67 -14.84
C ALA A 261 -14.33 56.52 -15.74
N LEU A 262 -13.69 56.81 -16.88
CA LEU A 262 -13.10 55.81 -17.77
C LEU A 262 -11.75 55.27 -17.25
N ALA A 263 -11.14 55.95 -16.27
CA ALA A 263 -9.89 55.52 -15.64
C ALA A 263 -10.09 54.50 -14.51
N VAL A 264 -11.33 54.11 -14.19
CA VAL A 264 -11.60 53.13 -13.12
C VAL A 264 -11.04 51.77 -13.52
N PRO A 265 -10.13 51.17 -12.72
CA PRO A 265 -9.47 49.93 -13.11
C PRO A 265 -10.45 48.75 -13.06
N LEU A 266 -11.04 48.41 -14.20
CA LEU A 266 -11.77 47.15 -14.39
C LEU A 266 -10.85 45.91 -14.29
N GLY A 267 -9.58 46.09 -14.62
CA GLY A 267 -8.58 45.02 -14.68
C GLY A 267 -8.33 44.29 -13.35
N PRO A 268 -8.01 44.98 -12.24
CA PRO A 268 -7.71 44.36 -10.95
C PRO A 268 -8.87 43.54 -10.37
N MET A 269 -10.09 44.05 -10.45
CA MET A 269 -11.26 43.38 -9.85
C MET A 269 -11.72 42.16 -10.67
N GLY A 270 -11.64 42.24 -12.01
CA GLY A 270 -11.84 41.06 -12.87
C GLY A 270 -10.79 39.96 -12.63
N LYS A 271 -9.52 40.35 -12.40
CA LYS A 271 -8.45 39.41 -12.00
C LYS A 271 -8.75 38.75 -10.65
N TRP A 272 -9.27 39.49 -9.67
CA TRP A 272 -9.67 38.93 -8.37
C TRP A 272 -10.78 37.88 -8.50
N VAL A 273 -11.88 38.17 -9.21
CA VAL A 273 -12.96 37.19 -9.47
C VAL A 273 -12.43 35.95 -10.19
N SER A 274 -11.55 36.14 -11.18
CA SER A 274 -10.92 35.03 -11.90
C SER A 274 -10.03 34.16 -11.00
N SER A 275 -9.34 34.78 -10.04
CA SER A 275 -8.48 34.10 -9.06
C SER A 275 -9.30 33.24 -8.10
N LEU A 276 -10.39 33.79 -7.55
CA LEU A 276 -11.32 33.03 -6.70
C LEU A 276 -11.88 31.80 -7.41
N TRP A 277 -12.26 31.95 -8.68
CA TRP A 277 -12.77 30.84 -9.48
C TRP A 277 -11.73 29.77 -9.80
N LYS A 278 -10.47 30.17 -10.05
CA LYS A 278 -9.37 29.23 -10.22
C LYS A 278 -9.09 28.46 -8.93
N LYS A 279 -9.12 29.13 -7.78
CA LYS A 279 -8.98 28.48 -6.46
C LYS A 279 -10.11 27.48 -6.22
N TYR A 280 -11.36 27.86 -6.49
CA TYR A 280 -12.52 26.96 -6.41
C TYR A 280 -12.37 25.74 -7.31
N GLU A 281 -12.04 25.93 -8.59
CA GLU A 281 -11.89 24.83 -9.57
C GLU A 281 -10.74 23.89 -9.19
N LYS A 282 -9.62 24.43 -8.68
CA LYS A 282 -8.50 23.66 -8.16
C LYS A 282 -8.93 22.77 -6.98
N VAL A 283 -9.55 23.34 -5.94
CA VAL A 283 -9.96 22.58 -4.73
C VAL A 283 -10.89 21.42 -5.07
N PHE A 284 -11.96 21.66 -5.85
CA PHE A 284 -12.88 20.58 -6.22
C PHE A 284 -12.30 19.62 -7.27
N GLY A 285 -11.37 20.07 -8.11
CA GLY A 285 -10.59 19.24 -9.01
C GLY A 285 -9.71 18.26 -8.24
N ASP A 286 -8.92 18.75 -7.30
CA ASP A 286 -8.02 17.94 -6.47
C ASP A 286 -8.81 16.93 -5.63
N GLN A 287 -9.94 17.34 -5.04
CA GLN A 287 -10.85 16.44 -4.35
C GLN A 287 -11.36 15.34 -5.28
N ARG A 288 -11.85 15.70 -6.48
CA ARG A 288 -12.36 14.74 -7.47
C ARG A 288 -11.30 13.70 -7.85
N GLU A 289 -10.07 14.14 -8.06
CA GLU A 289 -8.97 13.25 -8.40
C GLU A 289 -8.59 12.32 -7.25
N MET A 290 -8.50 12.85 -6.02
CA MET A 290 -8.22 12.06 -4.82
C MET A 290 -9.26 10.94 -4.65
N MET A 291 -10.54 11.30 -4.76
CA MET A 291 -11.63 10.33 -4.71
C MET A 291 -11.60 9.34 -5.87
N GLY A 292 -11.22 9.79 -7.07
CA GLY A 292 -11.04 8.94 -8.22
C GLY A 292 -9.95 7.89 -8.03
N ALA A 293 -8.81 8.28 -7.45
CA ALA A 293 -7.72 7.36 -7.13
C ALA A 293 -8.15 6.33 -6.07
N MET A 294 -8.83 6.76 -5.01
CA MET A 294 -9.36 5.85 -3.99
C MET A 294 -10.36 4.84 -4.58
N GLN A 295 -11.26 5.28 -5.48
CA GLN A 295 -12.20 4.39 -6.16
C GLN A 295 -11.50 3.31 -6.98
N ILE A 296 -10.47 3.69 -7.74
CA ILE A 296 -9.70 2.74 -8.55
C ILE A 296 -9.03 1.72 -7.63
N GLY A 297 -8.40 2.19 -6.54
CA GLY A 297 -7.79 1.33 -5.53
C GLY A 297 -8.79 0.34 -4.92
N SER A 298 -9.91 0.82 -4.39
CA SER A 298 -10.95 -0.04 -3.80
C SER A 298 -11.53 -1.03 -4.80
N TYR A 299 -11.75 -0.62 -6.06
CA TYR A 299 -12.26 -1.53 -7.09
C TYR A 299 -11.30 -2.67 -7.41
N ILE A 300 -10.00 -2.38 -7.54
CA ILE A 300 -8.97 -3.41 -7.78
C ILE A 300 -8.94 -4.40 -6.62
N VAL A 301 -8.91 -3.90 -5.38
CA VAL A 301 -8.89 -4.77 -4.19
C VAL A 301 -10.13 -5.66 -4.10
N ILE A 302 -11.33 -5.12 -4.40
CA ILE A 302 -12.55 -5.96 -4.44
C ILE A 302 -12.42 -7.08 -5.48
N LYS A 303 -11.83 -6.79 -6.65
CA LYS A 303 -11.60 -7.81 -7.67
C LYS A 303 -10.61 -8.87 -7.24
N ASP A 304 -9.57 -8.50 -6.50
CA ASP A 304 -8.65 -9.47 -5.93
C ASP A 304 -9.34 -10.34 -4.86
N LEU A 305 -10.18 -9.76 -4.01
CA LEU A 305 -10.98 -10.49 -3.03
C LEU A 305 -12.01 -11.44 -3.69
N ASP A 306 -12.63 -11.04 -4.80
CA ASP A 306 -13.53 -11.92 -5.58
C ASP A 306 -12.77 -13.17 -6.07
N ASN A 307 -11.55 -12.99 -6.58
CA ASN A 307 -10.72 -14.11 -7.06
C ASN A 307 -10.26 -15.01 -5.90
N ILE A 308 -9.83 -14.40 -4.79
CA ILE A 308 -9.45 -15.12 -3.57
C ILE A 308 -10.62 -15.98 -3.09
N LYS A 309 -11.84 -15.43 -3.03
CA LYS A 309 -13.03 -16.17 -2.62
C LYS A 309 -13.26 -17.41 -3.49
N ALA A 310 -13.25 -17.23 -4.81
CA ALA A 310 -13.46 -18.34 -5.74
C ALA A 310 -12.43 -19.46 -5.55
N LEU A 311 -11.17 -19.10 -5.29
CA LEU A 311 -10.10 -20.07 -5.05
C LEU A 311 -10.17 -20.71 -3.65
N VAL A 312 -10.61 -19.98 -2.63
CA VAL A 312 -10.90 -20.54 -1.30
C VAL A 312 -12.04 -21.57 -1.39
N ASP A 313 -13.13 -21.24 -2.09
CA ASP A 313 -14.28 -22.13 -2.29
C ASP A 313 -13.86 -23.40 -3.06
N LYS A 314 -13.03 -23.23 -4.10
CA LYS A 314 -12.44 -24.34 -4.86
C LYS A 314 -11.54 -25.21 -3.98
N LEU A 315 -10.68 -24.59 -3.16
CA LEU A 315 -9.79 -25.32 -2.26
C LEU A 315 -10.56 -26.13 -1.22
N GLY A 316 -11.65 -25.57 -0.67
CA GLY A 316 -12.56 -26.30 0.21
C GLY A 316 -13.18 -27.53 -0.46
N THR A 317 -13.60 -27.38 -1.72
CA THR A 317 -14.14 -28.50 -2.53
C THR A 317 -13.09 -29.58 -2.79
N ASP A 318 -11.86 -29.17 -3.15
CA ASP A 318 -10.74 -30.10 -3.38
C ASP A 318 -10.45 -30.93 -2.12
N ILE A 319 -10.42 -30.29 -0.95
CA ILE A 319 -10.18 -30.95 0.34
C ILE A 319 -11.31 -31.91 0.71
N GLU A 320 -12.57 -31.51 0.52
CA GLU A 320 -13.73 -32.37 0.78
C GLU A 320 -13.69 -33.64 -0.10
N GLY A 321 -13.25 -33.50 -1.36
CA GLY A 321 -13.00 -34.63 -2.24
C GLY A 321 -11.94 -35.59 -1.70
N VAL A 322 -10.80 -35.07 -1.22
CA VAL A 322 -9.76 -35.89 -0.59
C VAL A 322 -10.27 -36.59 0.66
N LEU A 323 -11.00 -35.89 1.53
CA LEU A 323 -11.58 -36.46 2.75
C LEU A 323 -12.57 -37.58 2.44
N ARG A 324 -13.41 -37.42 1.41
CA ARG A 324 -14.35 -38.46 0.99
C ARG A 324 -13.62 -39.71 0.50
N ASN A 325 -12.54 -39.53 -0.26
CA ASN A 325 -11.70 -40.63 -0.74
C ASN A 325 -11.02 -41.35 0.43
N ALA A 326 -10.43 -40.60 1.37
CA ALA A 326 -9.83 -41.13 2.59
C ALA A 326 -10.84 -41.96 3.42
N ASP A 327 -12.03 -41.42 3.67
CA ASP A 327 -13.10 -42.09 4.42
C ASP A 327 -13.60 -43.35 3.68
N PHE A 328 -13.59 -43.38 2.36
CA PHE A 328 -13.97 -44.55 1.56
C PHE A 328 -12.92 -45.67 1.67
N ALA A 329 -11.63 -45.36 1.49
CA ALA A 329 -10.55 -46.35 1.67
C ALA A 329 -10.55 -46.95 3.09
N VAL A 330 -10.76 -46.12 4.12
CA VAL A 330 -10.80 -46.57 5.52
C VAL A 330 -11.99 -47.49 5.81
N LYS A 331 -13.10 -47.37 5.08
CA LYS A 331 -14.29 -48.21 5.27
C LYS A 331 -14.18 -49.56 4.58
N GLU A 332 -13.66 -49.58 3.36
CA GLU A 332 -13.58 -50.82 2.57
C GLU A 332 -12.36 -51.66 2.99
N ASP A 333 -11.21 -51.06 3.30
CA ASP A 333 -9.97 -51.74 3.79
C ASP A 333 -9.42 -52.85 2.85
N GLU A 334 -10.05 -53.08 1.70
CA GLU A 334 -9.61 -54.02 0.67
C GLU A 334 -8.46 -53.45 -0.15
N VAL A 335 -7.36 -54.19 -0.30
CA VAL A 335 -6.13 -53.77 -0.98
C VAL A 335 -6.37 -53.18 -2.38
N GLU A 336 -7.19 -53.83 -3.21
CA GLU A 336 -7.52 -53.34 -4.55
C GLU A 336 -8.29 -52.02 -4.51
N VAL A 337 -9.18 -51.85 -3.53
CA VAL A 337 -9.96 -50.63 -3.33
C VAL A 337 -9.08 -49.50 -2.83
N VAL A 338 -8.18 -49.77 -1.88
CA VAL A 338 -7.21 -48.80 -1.38
C VAL A 338 -6.31 -48.32 -2.51
N GLY A 339 -5.81 -49.22 -3.37
CA GLY A 339 -5.02 -48.85 -4.56
C GLY A 339 -5.78 -47.93 -5.51
N MET A 340 -7.03 -48.25 -5.84
CA MET A 340 -7.88 -47.37 -6.67
C MET A 340 -8.10 -45.99 -6.03
N VAL A 341 -8.30 -45.93 -4.72
CA VAL A 341 -8.46 -44.66 -3.99
C VAL A 341 -7.17 -43.85 -3.99
N VAL A 342 -6.02 -44.48 -3.77
CA VAL A 342 -4.71 -43.83 -3.81
C VAL A 342 -4.46 -43.21 -5.19
N ASP A 343 -4.79 -43.92 -6.26
CA ASP A 343 -4.64 -43.40 -7.63
C ASP A 343 -5.57 -42.21 -7.92
N GLU A 344 -6.78 -42.20 -7.38
CA GLU A 344 -7.69 -41.04 -7.49
C GLU A 344 -7.24 -39.87 -6.59
N MET A 345 -6.69 -40.16 -5.41
CA MET A 345 -6.09 -39.17 -4.53
C MET A 345 -4.88 -38.52 -5.16
N LYS A 346 -4.02 -39.24 -5.89
CA LYS A 346 -2.90 -38.65 -6.65
C LYS A 346 -3.37 -37.54 -7.59
N LYS A 347 -4.45 -37.77 -8.33
CA LYS A 347 -5.05 -36.75 -9.23
C LYS A 347 -5.56 -35.56 -8.43
N THR A 348 -6.31 -35.82 -7.36
CA THR A 348 -6.92 -34.77 -6.52
C THR A 348 -5.87 -33.92 -5.80
N VAL A 349 -4.80 -34.54 -5.29
CA VAL A 349 -3.64 -33.89 -4.67
C VAL A 349 -2.91 -32.98 -5.65
N GLY A 350 -2.80 -33.38 -6.92
CA GLY A 350 -2.25 -32.53 -7.98
C GLY A 350 -3.09 -31.27 -8.22
N VAL A 351 -4.42 -31.39 -8.24
CA VAL A 351 -5.34 -30.24 -8.35
C VAL A 351 -5.25 -29.36 -7.11
N PHE A 352 -5.24 -29.97 -5.92
CA PHE A 352 -5.12 -29.29 -4.63
C PHE A 352 -3.85 -28.43 -4.56
N ALA A 353 -2.70 -28.99 -4.96
CA ALA A 353 -1.43 -28.26 -5.04
C ALA A 353 -1.52 -27.03 -5.96
N LYS A 354 -2.10 -27.21 -7.15
CA LYS A 354 -2.30 -26.11 -8.11
C LYS A 354 -3.21 -25.02 -7.55
N THR A 355 -4.30 -25.37 -6.87
CA THR A 355 -5.21 -24.40 -6.24
C THR A 355 -4.51 -23.61 -5.12
N ILE A 356 -3.64 -24.25 -4.32
CA ILE A 356 -2.83 -23.56 -3.29
C ILE A 356 -1.88 -22.54 -3.93
N ASP A 357 -1.22 -22.90 -5.03
CA ASP A 357 -0.30 -22.01 -5.73
C ASP A 357 -1.02 -20.81 -6.36
N GLU A 358 -2.15 -21.06 -7.06
CA GLU A 358 -3.02 -20.01 -7.60
C GLU A 358 -3.52 -19.06 -6.51
N LEU A 359 -4.00 -19.60 -5.38
CA LEU A 359 -4.48 -18.78 -4.25
C LEU A 359 -3.35 -17.97 -3.61
N SER A 360 -2.13 -18.51 -3.57
CA SER A 360 -0.95 -17.79 -3.07
C SER A 360 -0.58 -16.61 -3.96
N GLU A 361 -0.57 -16.81 -5.29
CA GLU A 361 -0.31 -15.72 -6.25
C GLU A 361 -1.34 -14.59 -6.11
N HIS A 362 -2.63 -14.95 -5.98
CA HIS A 362 -3.71 -13.98 -5.78
C HIS A 362 -3.63 -13.25 -4.43
N SER A 363 -3.21 -13.94 -3.35
CA SER A 363 -2.96 -13.33 -2.05
C SER A 363 -1.85 -12.27 -2.14
N GLU A 364 -0.71 -12.62 -2.74
CA GLU A 364 0.40 -11.68 -2.94
C GLU A 364 0.01 -10.50 -3.83
N LYS A 365 -0.76 -10.75 -4.89
CA LYS A 365 -1.30 -9.70 -5.75
C LYS A 365 -2.18 -8.73 -4.98
N CYS A 366 -3.11 -9.23 -4.17
CA CYS A 366 -3.97 -8.41 -3.32
C CYS A 366 -3.15 -7.52 -2.37
N VAL A 367 -2.08 -8.06 -1.76
CA VAL A 367 -1.16 -7.28 -0.92
C VAL A 367 -0.46 -6.18 -1.71
N ARG A 368 0.08 -6.50 -2.89
CA ARG A 368 0.77 -5.53 -3.75
C ARG A 368 -0.18 -4.41 -4.20
N ASP A 369 -1.37 -4.76 -4.69
CA ASP A 369 -2.34 -3.79 -5.19
C ASP A 369 -2.89 -2.90 -4.07
N THR A 370 -3.13 -3.47 -2.87
CA THR A 370 -3.51 -2.70 -1.68
C THR A 370 -2.41 -1.71 -1.26
N ARG A 371 -1.15 -2.15 -1.20
CA ARG A 371 -0.01 -1.27 -0.88
C ARG A 371 0.15 -0.16 -1.92
N ARG A 372 0.05 -0.49 -3.21
CA ARG A 372 0.15 0.49 -4.29
C ARG A 372 -0.95 1.54 -4.18
N ALA A 373 -2.19 1.12 -3.89
CA ALA A 373 -3.30 2.04 -3.70
C ALA A 373 -3.03 3.00 -2.55
N ARG A 374 -2.56 2.51 -1.39
CA ARG A 374 -2.12 3.34 -0.25
C ARG A 374 -1.04 4.35 -0.65
N THR A 375 0.01 3.91 -1.36
CA THR A 375 1.10 4.78 -1.80
C THR A 375 0.62 5.90 -2.73
N VAL A 376 -0.26 5.59 -3.69
CA VAL A 376 -0.81 6.60 -4.62
C VAL A 376 -1.58 7.68 -3.85
N ILE A 377 -2.39 7.29 -2.87
CA ILE A 377 -3.12 8.25 -2.03
C ILE A 377 -2.15 9.07 -1.18
N LEU A 378 -1.20 8.42 -0.52
CA LEU A 378 -0.21 9.10 0.31
C LEU A 378 0.61 10.13 -0.47
N GLN A 379 1.08 9.77 -1.66
CA GLN A 379 1.80 10.69 -2.53
C GLN A 379 0.95 11.90 -2.95
N ARG A 380 -0.36 11.71 -3.17
CA ARG A 380 -1.27 12.83 -3.45
C ARG A 380 -1.44 13.75 -2.24
N ILE A 381 -1.53 13.20 -1.02
CA ILE A 381 -1.62 13.99 0.22
C ILE A 381 -0.35 14.83 0.40
N ILE A 382 0.82 14.23 0.20
CA ILE A 382 2.12 14.91 0.35
C ILE A 382 2.27 16.00 -0.71
N LYS A 383 2.00 15.69 -1.98
CA LYS A 383 2.11 16.63 -3.11
C LYS A 383 1.07 17.74 -3.09
N HIS A 384 -0.02 17.60 -2.34
CA HIS A 384 -1.04 18.65 -2.23
C HIS A 384 -0.39 19.89 -1.60
N PRO A 385 -0.20 20.99 -2.36
CA PRO A 385 0.45 22.19 -1.83
C PRO A 385 -0.44 22.79 -0.75
N SER A 386 0.17 23.19 0.35
CA SER A 386 -0.44 24.03 1.39
C SER A 386 -0.60 25.46 0.87
N ASP A 387 -1.33 25.67 -0.22
CA ASP A 387 -1.61 27.02 -0.73
C ASP A 387 -2.79 27.61 0.06
N SER A 388 -2.54 27.86 1.34
CA SER A 388 -3.43 28.65 2.19
C SER A 388 -2.64 29.38 3.27
N LEU A 389 -1.99 30.47 2.87
CA LEU A 389 -2.16 31.75 3.56
C LEU A 389 -2.34 32.85 2.53
#